data_AF-A0A6D2KWN7-F1
#
_entry.id   AF-A0A6D2KWN7-F1
#
_cell.length_a   1.000
_cell.length_b   1.000
_cell.length_c   1.000
_cell.angle_alpha   90.00
_cell.angle_beta   90.00
_cell.angle_gamma   90.00
#
_symmetry.space_group_name_H-M   'P 1'
#
loop_
_entity.id
_entity.type
_entity.pdbx_description
1 polymer ?
#
loop_
_entity_poly.entity_id
_entity_poly.type
_entity_poly.pdbx_seq_one_letter_code
_entity_poly.pdbx_strand_id
1 'polypeptide(L)'
;MSGGYVTNAPSLKYLLFHGVQSRQCCVIKNAAELVGAMIGNVSKIVDEKLLLSLTSVKTLSLALSPLEITFPSGSIFYQLVNLEIHTYKAEWWNLLVLMLDASPRLQVLKLLDILCRYWDLGVACKKWSQPNKVPECLLSHLETFVWRGFRHPLEEKIEVAKYILSNATRLKKATFSGKHVQRSSSQELAEELESVVRASNSCELVFD
;
A
#
# COMPACT_ATOMS: atom_id res chain seq x y z
N MET A 1 4.69 -26.79 -22.71
CA MET A 1 4.49 -27.26 -21.32
C MET A 1 4.99 -26.16 -20.39
N SER A 2 4.10 -25.37 -19.81
CA SER A 2 4.45 -24.25 -18.94
C SER A 2 4.47 -24.74 -17.49
N GLY A 3 5.67 -25.02 -16.96
CA GLY A 3 5.86 -25.35 -15.55
C GLY A 3 5.53 -24.14 -14.68
N GLY A 4 4.49 -24.23 -13.86
CA GLY A 4 4.22 -23.27 -12.79
C GLY A 4 4.86 -23.76 -11.49
N TYR A 5 5.32 -22.84 -10.64
CA TYR A 5 5.78 -23.21 -9.29
C TYR A 5 4.55 -23.37 -8.39
N VAL A 6 4.30 -24.60 -7.94
CA VAL A 6 3.27 -24.88 -6.94
C VAL A 6 3.97 -25.09 -5.61
N THR A 7 3.81 -24.15 -4.69
CA THR A 7 4.29 -24.32 -3.32
C THR A 7 3.18 -24.96 -2.50
N ASN A 8 3.45 -26.13 -1.92
CA ASN A 8 2.57 -26.80 -0.97
C ASN A 8 3.27 -26.82 0.39
N ALA A 9 2.98 -25.82 1.22
CA ALA A 9 3.62 -25.62 2.51
C ALA A 9 2.53 -25.29 3.56
N PRO A 10 1.86 -26.30 4.13
CA PRO A 10 0.66 -26.10 4.94
C PRO A 10 0.91 -25.33 6.25
N SER A 11 2.15 -25.33 6.77
CA SER A 11 2.54 -24.59 7.98
C SER A 11 3.24 -23.25 7.70
N LEU A 12 3.17 -22.75 6.45
CA LEU A 12 3.83 -21.51 6.06
C LEU A 12 3.06 -20.30 6.60
N LYS A 13 3.65 -19.60 7.57
CA LYS A 13 3.05 -18.40 8.19
C LYS A 13 3.38 -17.10 7.47
N TYR A 14 4.56 -17.04 6.85
CA TYR A 14 5.05 -15.85 6.15
C TYR A 14 5.63 -16.22 4.81
N LEU A 15 5.25 -15.45 3.80
CA LEU A 15 5.68 -15.64 2.43
C LEU A 15 6.43 -14.41 1.94
N LEU A 16 7.63 -14.61 1.42
CA LEU A 16 8.42 -13.57 0.78
C LEU A 16 8.61 -13.91 -0.70
N PHE A 17 8.02 -13.10 -1.57
CA PHE A 17 8.23 -13.13 -3.00
C PHE A 17 9.04 -11.91 -3.42
N HIS A 18 10.35 -12.09 -3.63
CA HIS A 18 11.26 -11.01 -4.00
C HIS A 18 12.18 -11.40 -5.16
N GLY A 19 12.32 -10.52 -6.16
CA GLY A 19 13.39 -10.62 -7.17
C GLY A 19 13.23 -11.74 -8.20
N VAL A 20 12.04 -12.32 -8.35
CA VAL A 20 11.82 -13.42 -9.29
C VAL A 20 11.56 -12.85 -10.70
N GLN A 21 12.31 -13.34 -11.70
CA GLN A 21 12.22 -12.97 -13.11
C GLN A 21 11.77 -14.16 -13.98
N SER A 22 10.54 -14.66 -13.79
CA SER A 22 10.05 -15.79 -14.58
C SER A 22 8.61 -15.53 -15.04
N ARG A 23 8.22 -16.03 -16.22
CA ARG A 23 6.83 -15.94 -16.72
C ARG A 23 5.91 -17.02 -16.13
N GLN A 24 6.32 -17.68 -15.05
CA GLN A 24 5.67 -18.87 -14.53
C GLN A 24 4.74 -18.51 -13.38
N CYS A 25 3.46 -18.87 -13.49
CA CYS A 25 2.44 -18.65 -12.46
C CYS A 25 2.82 -19.37 -11.17
N CYS A 26 2.81 -18.64 -10.05
CA CYS A 26 2.96 -19.21 -8.72
C CYS A 26 1.58 -19.38 -8.09
N VAL A 27 1.19 -20.62 -7.80
CA VAL A 27 -0.04 -20.89 -7.03
C VAL A 27 0.37 -21.49 -5.70
N ILE A 28 -0.03 -20.83 -4.62
CA ILE A 28 0.17 -21.34 -3.27
C ILE A 28 -1.00 -22.25 -2.95
N LYS A 29 -0.72 -23.53 -2.73
CA LYS A 29 -1.71 -24.49 -2.20
C LYS A 29 -1.59 -24.55 -0.69
N ASN A 30 -2.74 -24.65 -0.01
CA ASN A 30 -2.84 -24.74 1.44
C ASN A 30 -2.33 -23.49 2.20
N ALA A 31 -2.76 -22.30 1.80
CA ALA A 31 -2.47 -21.02 2.47
C ALA A 31 -3.32 -20.75 3.73
N ALA A 32 -3.83 -21.80 4.39
CA ALA A 32 -4.73 -21.67 5.54
C ALA A 32 -4.03 -21.06 6.76
N GLU A 33 -2.74 -21.32 6.95
CA GLU A 33 -1.94 -20.76 8.05
C GLU A 33 -1.18 -19.48 7.68
N LEU A 34 -1.34 -18.97 6.45
CA LEU A 34 -0.57 -17.82 5.97
C LEU A 34 -1.06 -16.53 6.64
N VAL A 35 -0.24 -15.99 7.54
CA VAL A 35 -0.55 -14.78 8.31
C VAL A 35 -0.17 -13.53 7.53
N GLY A 36 0.94 -13.57 6.79
CA GLY A 36 1.33 -12.45 5.96
C GLY A 36 2.20 -12.77 4.76
N ALA A 37 2.21 -11.84 3.81
CA ALA A 37 2.99 -11.93 2.59
C ALA A 37 3.69 -10.61 2.26
N MET A 38 4.87 -10.70 1.67
CA MET A 38 5.56 -9.57 1.05
C MET A 38 5.85 -9.90 -0.41
N ILE A 39 5.45 -9.02 -1.32
CA ILE A 39 5.68 -9.15 -2.76
C ILE A 39 6.43 -7.91 -3.25
N GLY A 40 7.61 -8.07 -3.83
CA GLY A 40 8.39 -6.94 -4.32
C GLY A 40 9.39 -7.29 -5.42
N ASN A 41 9.70 -6.32 -6.28
CA ASN A 41 10.70 -6.48 -7.36
C ASN A 41 10.48 -7.74 -8.21
N VAL A 42 9.21 -8.05 -8.49
CA VAL A 42 8.82 -9.14 -9.39
C VAL A 42 8.47 -8.54 -10.74
N SER A 43 9.03 -9.10 -11.80
CA SER A 43 8.65 -8.73 -13.17
C SER A 43 7.79 -9.85 -13.73
N LYS A 44 6.57 -9.53 -14.19
CA LYS A 44 5.69 -10.45 -14.94
C LYS A 44 5.16 -11.69 -14.16
N ILE A 45 5.19 -11.67 -12.82
CA ILE A 45 4.80 -12.82 -11.97
C ILE A 45 3.47 -12.63 -11.24
N VAL A 46 3.05 -11.40 -10.96
CA VAL A 46 1.81 -11.18 -10.21
C VAL A 46 0.63 -11.26 -11.18
N ASP A 47 0.28 -12.50 -11.51
CA ASP A 47 -1.00 -12.79 -12.11
C ASP A 47 -2.10 -12.73 -11.05
N GLU A 48 -3.33 -12.66 -11.53
CA GLU A 48 -4.53 -12.66 -10.69
C GLU A 48 -4.56 -13.86 -9.73
N LYS A 49 -4.05 -15.02 -10.16
CA LYS A 49 -4.07 -16.27 -9.37
C LYS A 49 -3.20 -16.17 -8.13
N LEU A 50 -2.04 -15.52 -8.22
CA LEU A 50 -1.20 -15.28 -7.05
C LEU A 50 -1.95 -14.41 -6.03
N LEU A 51 -2.58 -13.32 -6.46
CA LEU A 51 -3.35 -12.44 -5.56
C LEU A 51 -4.55 -13.18 -4.94
N LEU A 52 -5.26 -13.99 -5.73
CA LEU A 52 -6.36 -14.83 -5.24
C LEU A 52 -5.90 -15.86 -4.20
N SER A 53 -4.67 -16.37 -4.31
CA SER A 53 -4.09 -17.29 -3.32
C SER A 53 -3.73 -16.62 -1.99
N LEU A 54 -3.72 -15.29 -1.94
CA LEU A 54 -3.37 -14.49 -0.76
C LEU A 54 -4.60 -13.89 -0.06
N THR A 55 -5.81 -14.26 -0.46
CA THR A 55 -7.07 -13.68 0.10
C THR A 55 -7.28 -13.95 1.60
N SER A 56 -6.62 -14.97 2.15
CA SER A 56 -6.66 -15.31 3.58
C SER A 56 -5.68 -14.52 4.46
N VAL A 57 -4.72 -13.80 3.87
CA VAL A 57 -3.67 -13.15 4.66
C VAL A 57 -4.21 -11.97 5.46
N LYS A 58 -3.67 -11.77 6.67
CA LYS A 58 -3.99 -10.62 7.52
C LYS A 58 -3.06 -9.44 7.30
N THR A 59 -1.84 -9.70 6.80
CA THR A 59 -0.84 -8.67 6.54
C THR A 59 -0.25 -8.83 5.14
N LEU A 60 -0.20 -7.75 4.37
CA LEU A 60 0.35 -7.75 3.01
C LEU A 60 1.28 -6.55 2.83
N SER A 61 2.47 -6.79 2.28
CA SER A 61 3.43 -5.74 1.92
C SER A 61 3.74 -5.81 0.43
N LEU A 62 3.59 -4.69 -0.28
CA LEU A 62 3.66 -4.61 -1.74
C LEU A 62 4.68 -3.58 -2.19
N ALA A 63 5.62 -4.02 -3.02
CA ALA A 63 6.55 -3.17 -3.78
C ALA A 63 6.41 -3.46 -5.28
N LEU A 64 5.23 -3.10 -5.83
CA LEU A 64 4.80 -3.41 -7.19
C LEU A 64 4.33 -2.14 -7.91
N SER A 65 4.44 -2.12 -9.24
CA SER A 65 3.69 -1.19 -10.08
C SER A 65 2.41 -1.86 -10.59
N PRO A 66 1.26 -1.18 -10.62
CA PRO A 66 0.05 -1.74 -11.23
C PRO A 66 0.20 -1.99 -12.74
N LEU A 67 1.21 -1.38 -13.37
CA LEU A 67 1.56 -1.63 -14.78
C LEU A 67 2.17 -3.02 -15.03
N GLU A 68 2.61 -3.70 -13.97
CA GLU A 68 3.32 -4.98 -14.05
C GLU A 68 2.46 -6.17 -13.58
N ILE A 69 1.21 -5.91 -13.18
CA ILE A 69 0.32 -6.88 -12.54
C ILE A 69 -1.06 -6.88 -13.18
N THR A 70 -1.75 -8.01 -13.10
CA THR A 70 -3.20 -8.07 -13.36
C THR A 70 -3.90 -8.14 -12.01
N PHE A 71 -4.60 -7.07 -11.65
CA PHE A 71 -5.31 -6.98 -10.38
C PHE A 71 -6.72 -7.57 -10.53
N PRO A 72 -7.16 -8.49 -9.63
CA PRO A 72 -8.51 -9.05 -9.67
C PRO A 72 -9.57 -7.96 -9.49
N SER A 73 -10.71 -8.14 -10.15
CA SER A 73 -11.84 -7.22 -9.97
C SER A 73 -12.56 -7.48 -8.65
N GLY A 74 -12.93 -6.40 -7.94
CA GLY A 74 -13.77 -6.44 -6.75
C GLY A 74 -13.01 -6.69 -5.44
N SER A 75 -13.77 -6.75 -4.34
CA SER A 75 -13.23 -6.98 -3.01
C SER A 75 -12.87 -8.45 -2.80
N ILE A 76 -11.58 -8.72 -2.65
CA ILE A 76 -11.06 -10.09 -2.46
C ILE A 76 -10.31 -10.27 -1.14
N PHE A 77 -9.83 -9.18 -0.53
CA PHE A 77 -9.00 -9.20 0.68
C PHE A 77 -9.82 -8.93 1.94
N TYR A 78 -10.89 -9.71 2.16
CA TYR A 78 -11.78 -9.55 3.31
C TYR A 78 -11.12 -9.82 4.67
N GLN A 79 -9.97 -10.52 4.69
CA GLN A 79 -9.24 -10.81 5.93
C GLN A 79 -8.07 -9.88 6.18
N LEU A 80 -7.75 -8.99 5.22
CA LEU A 80 -6.59 -8.13 5.31
C LEU A 80 -6.83 -7.01 6.33
N VAL A 81 -5.96 -6.95 7.33
CA VAL A 81 -6.01 -5.99 8.43
C VAL A 81 -4.88 -4.96 8.30
N ASN A 82 -3.71 -5.37 7.82
CA ASN A 82 -2.53 -4.52 7.70
C ASN A 82 -1.96 -4.55 6.28
N LEU A 83 -1.82 -3.38 5.69
CA LEU A 83 -1.29 -3.20 4.34
C LEU A 83 -0.09 -2.25 4.38
N GLU A 84 1.01 -2.68 3.76
CA GLU A 84 2.18 -1.86 3.50
C GLU A 84 2.36 -1.69 1.99
N ILE A 85 2.50 -0.46 1.50
CA ILE A 85 2.79 -0.17 0.09
C ILE A 85 4.06 0.66 0.01
N HIS A 86 4.99 0.22 -0.82
CA HIS A 86 6.18 0.98 -1.15
C HIS A 86 5.89 2.02 -2.25
N THR A 87 6.23 3.28 -1.99
CA THR A 87 5.82 4.43 -2.82
C THR A 87 6.85 4.84 -3.87
N TYR A 88 7.86 4.00 -4.13
CA TYR A 88 8.91 4.27 -5.12
C TYR A 88 8.66 3.58 -6.48
N LYS A 89 7.58 2.81 -6.62
CA LYS A 89 7.21 2.19 -7.90
C LYS A 89 6.34 3.14 -8.73
N ALA A 90 6.46 3.05 -10.05
CA ALA A 90 5.60 3.79 -10.97
C ALA A 90 4.12 3.52 -10.69
N GLU A 91 3.29 4.56 -10.69
CA GLU A 91 1.84 4.48 -10.44
C GLU A 91 1.44 3.77 -9.12
N TRP A 92 2.29 3.79 -8.07
CA TRP A 92 2.00 3.15 -6.79
C TRP A 92 0.67 3.60 -6.14
N TRP A 93 0.22 4.83 -6.43
CA TRP A 93 -1.06 5.34 -5.94
C TRP A 93 -2.25 4.64 -6.61
N ASN A 94 -2.14 4.20 -7.87
CA ASN A 94 -3.19 3.41 -8.52
C ASN A 94 -3.30 2.04 -7.83
N LEU A 95 -2.17 1.45 -7.43
CA LEU A 95 -2.16 0.24 -6.61
C LEU A 95 -2.79 0.49 -5.22
N LEU A 96 -2.51 1.63 -4.59
CA LEU A 96 -3.16 2.00 -3.33
C LEU A 96 -4.69 2.03 -3.47
N VAL A 97 -5.22 2.70 -4.50
CA VAL A 97 -6.68 2.79 -4.73
C VAL A 97 -7.29 1.40 -4.91
N LEU A 98 -6.67 0.54 -5.74
CA LEU A 98 -7.12 -0.84 -5.94
C LEU A 98 -7.13 -1.63 -4.63
N MET A 99 -6.06 -1.52 -3.82
CA MET A 99 -5.96 -2.24 -2.56
C MET A 99 -6.96 -1.74 -1.51
N LEU A 100 -7.23 -0.44 -1.44
CA LEU A 100 -8.22 0.11 -0.51
C LEU A 100 -9.64 -0.40 -0.85
N ASP A 101 -9.99 -0.43 -2.14
CA ASP A 101 -11.27 -0.97 -2.63
C ASP A 101 -11.37 -2.49 -2.42
N ALA A 102 -10.24 -3.19 -2.56
CA ALA A 102 -10.20 -4.63 -2.42
C ALA A 102 -10.24 -5.14 -0.97
N SER A 103 -10.01 -4.26 0.02
CA SER A 103 -9.72 -4.62 1.42
C SER A 103 -10.67 -3.95 2.41
N PRO A 104 -11.96 -4.32 2.47
CA PRO A 104 -12.99 -3.59 3.22
C PRO A 104 -12.75 -3.55 4.74
N ARG A 105 -11.97 -4.49 5.30
CA ARG A 105 -11.67 -4.58 6.74
C ARG A 105 -10.28 -4.07 7.12
N LEU A 106 -9.62 -3.32 6.23
CA LEU A 106 -8.29 -2.78 6.46
C LEU A 106 -8.29 -1.82 7.65
N GLN A 107 -7.41 -2.05 8.63
CA GLN A 107 -7.28 -1.24 9.85
C GLN A 107 -5.97 -0.45 9.92
N VAL A 108 -4.91 -0.97 9.30
CA VAL A 108 -3.59 -0.35 9.31
C VAL A 108 -3.11 -0.19 7.87
N LEU A 109 -2.82 1.05 7.49
CA LEU A 109 -2.19 1.39 6.21
C LEU A 109 -0.82 2.00 6.47
N LYS A 110 0.22 1.46 5.81
CA LYS A 110 1.57 2.03 5.83
C LYS A 110 2.07 2.30 4.42
N LEU A 111 2.53 3.52 4.19
CA LEU A 111 3.19 3.94 2.97
C LEU A 111 4.69 4.09 3.26
N LEU A 112 5.53 3.43 2.45
CA LEU A 112 6.96 3.27 2.70
C LEU A 112 7.80 3.88 1.56
N ASP A 113 8.43 5.01 1.87
CA ASP A 113 9.29 5.81 0.98
C ASP A 113 10.78 5.76 1.44
N ILE A 114 11.29 4.56 1.72
CA ILE A 114 12.55 4.36 2.46
C ILE A 114 13.70 3.85 1.56
N LEU A 115 13.39 3.37 0.34
CA LEU A 115 14.36 2.61 -0.47
C LEU A 115 14.97 3.35 -1.68
N CYS A 116 14.50 4.55 -2.04
CA CYS A 116 15.13 5.30 -3.12
C CYS A 116 16.41 6.00 -2.63
N ARG A 117 17.54 5.32 -2.77
CA ARG A 117 18.84 6.00 -2.77
C ARG A 117 19.28 6.47 -4.16
N TYR A 118 18.76 5.92 -5.26
CA TYR A 118 19.18 6.28 -6.62
C TYR A 118 18.10 5.83 -7.62
N TRP A 119 17.73 6.71 -8.59
CA TRP A 119 16.73 6.53 -9.67
C TRP A 119 15.26 6.37 -9.21
N ASP A 120 14.21 6.96 -9.80
CA ASP A 120 13.97 7.47 -11.15
C ASP A 120 13.47 8.93 -11.15
N LEU A 121 14.26 9.85 -11.71
CA LEU A 121 13.83 11.22 -12.04
C LEU A 121 13.07 11.28 -13.39
N GLY A 122 12.60 10.14 -13.92
CA GLY A 122 12.12 10.03 -15.30
C GLY A 122 10.80 9.30 -15.51
N VAL A 123 10.15 8.78 -14.46
CA VAL A 123 8.80 8.23 -14.64
C VAL A 123 7.86 9.41 -14.76
N ALA A 124 7.24 9.59 -15.93
CA ALA A 124 6.16 10.54 -16.14
C ALA A 124 5.11 10.35 -15.04
N CYS A 125 5.17 11.21 -14.02
CA CYS A 125 4.23 11.18 -12.92
C CYS A 125 2.93 11.71 -13.50
N LYS A 126 2.04 10.82 -13.93
CA LYS A 126 0.65 11.19 -14.14
C LYS A 126 0.16 11.76 -12.81
N LYS A 127 -0.52 12.90 -12.88
CA LYS A 127 -1.15 13.51 -11.71
C LYS A 127 -2.06 12.49 -11.04
N TRP A 128 -1.98 12.39 -9.73
CA TRP A 128 -2.91 11.58 -8.96
C TRP A 128 -4.34 12.12 -9.18
N SER A 129 -5.27 11.21 -9.42
CA SER A 129 -6.70 11.52 -9.51
C SER A 129 -7.42 10.86 -8.35
N GLN A 130 -8.16 11.66 -7.59
CA GLN A 130 -8.97 11.16 -6.49
C GLN A 130 -9.97 10.08 -6.98
N PRO A 131 -10.16 8.98 -6.22
CA PRO A 131 -11.20 8.01 -6.51
C PRO A 131 -12.60 8.64 -6.46
N ASN A 132 -13.48 8.23 -7.39
CA ASN A 132 -14.88 8.69 -7.45
C ASN A 132 -15.70 8.26 -6.23
N LYS A 133 -15.32 7.15 -5.59
CA LYS A 133 -15.98 6.61 -4.40
C LYS A 133 -14.94 6.44 -3.31
N VAL A 134 -15.34 6.73 -2.08
CA VAL A 134 -14.52 6.48 -0.91
C VAL A 134 -14.57 5.00 -0.57
N PRO A 135 -13.42 4.29 -0.49
CA PRO A 135 -13.37 2.89 -0.11
C PRO A 135 -13.99 2.63 1.26
N GLU A 136 -14.71 1.51 1.40
CA GLU A 136 -15.41 1.14 2.64
C GLU A 136 -14.47 1.12 3.85
N CYS A 137 -13.24 0.65 3.67
CA CYS A 137 -12.27 0.56 4.77
C CYS A 137 -11.94 1.92 5.39
N LEU A 138 -11.86 3.00 4.60
CA LEU A 138 -11.65 4.36 5.13
C LEU A 138 -12.85 4.80 5.98
N LEU A 139 -14.06 4.49 5.53
CA LEU A 139 -15.30 4.91 6.19
C LEU A 139 -15.61 4.14 7.47
N SER A 140 -15.00 2.98 7.71
CA SER A 140 -15.49 2.04 8.73
C SER A 140 -14.43 1.31 9.55
N HIS A 141 -13.19 1.18 9.07
CA HIS A 141 -12.21 0.28 9.69
C HIS A 141 -10.80 0.87 9.85
N LEU A 142 -10.37 1.81 9.02
CA LEU A 142 -8.99 2.30 9.06
C LEU A 142 -8.74 3.09 10.35
N GLU A 143 -7.89 2.55 11.23
CA GLU A 143 -7.57 3.15 12.53
C GLU A 143 -6.17 3.76 12.58
N THR A 144 -5.23 3.22 11.81
CA THR A 144 -3.83 3.66 11.81
C THR A 144 -3.34 3.92 10.40
N PHE A 145 -2.77 5.11 10.20
CA PHE A 145 -2.08 5.49 8.98
C PHE A 145 -0.63 5.86 9.30
N VAL A 146 0.32 5.29 8.56
CA VAL A 146 1.74 5.61 8.72
C VAL A 146 2.35 5.91 7.36
N TRP A 147 3.01 7.05 7.20
CA TRP A 147 3.83 7.36 6.04
C TRP A 147 5.29 7.51 6.47
N ARG A 148 6.13 6.54 6.10
CA ARG A 148 7.57 6.56 6.38
C ARG A 148 8.36 7.07 5.20
N GLY A 149 9.34 7.92 5.47
CA GLY A 149 10.18 8.53 4.44
C GLY A 149 9.48 9.63 3.65
N PHE A 150 8.41 10.23 4.19
CA PHE A 150 7.62 11.29 3.58
C PHE A 150 8.45 12.58 3.44
N ARG A 151 9.32 12.61 2.43
CA ARG A 151 10.32 13.66 2.20
C ARG A 151 10.02 14.37 0.89
N HIS A 152 10.11 15.70 0.90
CA HIS A 152 9.87 16.56 -0.26
C HIS A 152 8.68 16.06 -1.10
N PRO A 153 7.50 15.90 -0.47
CA PRO A 153 6.38 15.27 -1.16
C PRO A 153 6.03 16.12 -2.37
N LEU A 154 5.93 15.46 -3.52
CA LEU A 154 5.27 16.05 -4.68
C LEU A 154 3.81 16.33 -4.30
N GLU A 155 3.18 17.31 -4.95
CA GLU A 155 1.76 17.67 -4.77
C GLU A 155 0.88 16.41 -4.67
N GLU A 156 1.11 15.41 -5.51
CA GLU A 156 0.36 14.16 -5.54
C GLU A 156 0.45 13.36 -4.23
N LYS A 157 1.61 13.36 -3.56
CA LYS A 157 1.78 12.68 -2.27
C LYS A 157 1.01 13.41 -1.17
N ILE A 158 1.00 14.75 -1.21
CA ILE A 158 0.23 15.58 -0.28
C ILE A 158 -1.27 15.29 -0.48
N GLU A 159 -1.74 15.28 -1.72
CA GLU A 159 -3.14 15.01 -2.04
C GLU A 159 -3.59 13.60 -1.61
N VAL A 160 -2.74 12.58 -1.74
CA VAL A 160 -3.02 11.24 -1.17
C VAL A 160 -3.14 11.28 0.35
N ALA A 161 -2.27 12.02 1.05
CA ALA A 161 -2.33 12.16 2.50
C ALA A 161 -3.62 12.88 2.93
N LYS A 162 -3.94 14.01 2.30
CA LYS A 162 -5.18 14.77 2.54
C LYS A 162 -6.39 13.90 2.31
N TYR A 163 -6.43 13.14 1.21
CA TYR A 163 -7.52 12.23 0.91
C TYR A 163 -7.77 11.22 2.03
N ILE A 164 -6.72 10.56 2.53
CA ILE A 164 -6.88 9.60 3.63
C ILE A 164 -7.39 10.31 4.89
N LEU A 165 -6.79 11.44 5.26
CA LEU A 165 -7.18 12.21 6.46
C LEU A 165 -8.63 12.72 6.39
N SER A 166 -9.08 13.20 5.24
CA SER A 166 -10.42 13.75 5.02
C SER A 166 -11.50 12.69 4.82
N ASN A 167 -11.15 11.41 4.66
CA ASN A 167 -12.12 10.34 4.43
C ASN A 167 -12.10 9.24 5.50
N ALA A 168 -11.01 9.08 6.24
CA ALA A 168 -10.89 8.03 7.25
C ALA A 168 -11.61 8.39 8.56
N THR A 169 -12.87 7.96 8.70
CA THR A 169 -13.76 8.36 9.82
C THR A 169 -13.40 7.70 11.15
N ARG A 170 -12.70 6.56 11.11
CA ARG A 170 -12.26 5.79 12.29
C ARG A 170 -10.79 5.97 12.63
N LEU A 171 -10.10 6.87 11.91
CA LEU A 171 -8.67 7.06 12.08
C LEU A 171 -8.36 7.57 13.48
N LYS A 172 -7.54 6.82 14.22
CA LYS A 172 -7.10 7.18 15.58
C LYS A 172 -5.74 7.85 15.56
N LYS A 173 -4.87 7.42 14.64
CA LYS A 173 -3.50 7.91 14.54
C LYS A 173 -3.02 7.96 13.11
N ALA A 174 -2.43 9.10 12.74
CA ALA A 174 -1.68 9.28 11.51
C ALA A 174 -0.25 9.74 11.84
N THR A 175 0.74 8.99 11.37
CA THR A 175 2.15 9.27 11.64
C THR A 175 2.92 9.50 10.35
N PHE A 176 3.58 10.64 10.24
CA PHE A 176 4.45 10.98 9.11
C PHE A 176 5.88 11.05 9.62
N SER A 177 6.82 10.36 8.94
CA SER A 177 8.23 10.37 9.35
C SER A 177 9.16 10.63 8.18
N GLY A 178 10.22 11.41 8.39
CA GLY A 178 11.13 11.84 7.31
C GLY A 178 12.54 12.15 7.80
N LYS A 179 13.50 11.23 7.59
CA LYS A 179 14.92 11.50 7.88
C LYS A 179 15.50 12.47 6.85
N HIS A 180 15.82 13.69 7.30
CA HIS A 180 16.53 14.75 6.56
C HIS A 180 15.67 15.66 5.67
N VAL A 181 14.73 16.38 6.28
CA VAL A 181 14.17 17.59 5.67
C VAL A 181 14.91 18.80 6.25
N GLN A 182 15.16 19.85 5.45
CA GLN A 182 15.52 21.14 6.04
C GLN A 182 14.37 21.56 6.97
N ARG A 183 14.66 21.99 8.19
CA ARG A 183 13.63 22.18 9.25
C ARG A 183 12.44 23.05 8.79
N SER A 184 12.66 24.00 7.89
CA SER A 184 11.62 24.89 7.33
C SER A 184 10.58 24.17 6.47
N SER A 185 10.99 23.37 5.48
CA SER A 185 10.04 22.68 4.59
C SER A 185 9.30 21.51 5.27
N SER A 186 9.85 20.99 6.37
CA SER A 186 9.16 20.02 7.21
C SER A 186 8.00 20.64 7.99
N GLN A 187 8.13 21.91 8.37
CA GLN A 187 7.14 22.60 9.18
C GLN A 187 5.96 23.04 8.32
N GLU A 188 6.21 23.63 7.15
CA GLU A 188 5.15 24.03 6.20
C GLU A 188 4.25 22.85 5.82
N LEU A 189 4.85 21.68 5.56
CA LEU A 189 4.13 20.45 5.25
C LEU A 189 3.29 19.94 6.44
N ALA A 190 3.81 20.07 7.66
CA ALA A 190 3.08 19.70 8.86
C ALA A 190 1.88 20.65 9.05
N GLU A 191 2.08 21.96 8.93
CA GLU A 191 1.03 22.98 8.99
C GLU A 191 -0.05 22.73 7.92
N GLU A 192 0.36 22.38 6.70
CA GLU A 192 -0.56 22.04 5.62
C GLU A 192 -1.42 20.81 5.97
N LEU A 193 -0.81 19.72 6.45
CA LEU A 193 -1.54 18.50 6.85
C LEU A 193 -2.39 18.69 8.11
N GLU A 194 -1.97 19.55 9.03
CA GLU A 194 -2.74 19.93 10.22
C GLU A 194 -3.98 20.74 9.88
N SER A 195 -3.90 21.58 8.84
CA SER A 195 -5.00 22.40 8.34
C SER A 195 -6.12 21.61 7.66
N VAL A 196 -5.87 20.33 7.34
CA VAL A 196 -6.83 19.45 6.68
C VAL A 196 -8.04 19.22 7.59
N VAL A 197 -9.23 19.42 7.04
CA VAL A 197 -10.49 18.99 7.68
C VAL A 197 -10.51 17.46 7.69
N ARG A 198 -10.26 16.88 8.88
CA ARG A 198 -10.21 15.44 9.09
C ARG A 198 -11.61 14.86 9.23
N ALA A 199 -11.84 13.67 8.67
CA ALA A 199 -13.08 12.93 8.90
C ALA A 199 -13.22 12.42 10.34
N SER A 200 -12.08 12.12 10.98
CA SER A 200 -12.02 11.70 12.38
C SER A 200 -11.53 12.83 13.27
N ASN A 201 -12.42 13.32 14.14
CA ASN A 201 -12.09 14.36 15.13
C ASN A 201 -11.11 13.88 16.21
N SER A 202 -11.03 12.57 16.43
CA SER A 202 -10.14 11.96 17.44
C SER A 202 -8.78 11.55 16.88
N CYS A 203 -8.51 11.80 15.59
CA CYS A 203 -7.23 11.42 14.98
C CYS A 203 -6.09 12.25 15.54
N GLU A 204 -5.11 11.59 16.16
CA GLU A 204 -3.80 12.16 16.52
C GLU A 204 -2.91 12.26 15.27
N LEU A 205 -2.43 13.45 14.94
CA LEU A 205 -1.39 13.65 13.92
C LEU A 205 -0.02 13.70 14.61
N VAL A 206 0.92 12.87 14.15
CA VAL A 206 2.27 12.77 14.70
C VAL A 206 3.29 12.92 13.58
N PHE A 207 4.32 13.73 13.83
CA PHE A 207 5.44 13.96 12.91
C PHE A 207 6.76 13.55 13.59
N ASP A 208 7.45 12.57 13.01
CA ASP A 208 8.68 11.92 13.55
C ASP A 208 9.95 12.16 12.71
#